data_AF-A0A5P8E9Z1-F1
#
_entry.id   AF-A0A5P8E9Z1-F1
#
_cell.length_a   1.000
_cell.length_b   1.000
_cell.length_c   1.000
_cell.angle_alpha   90.00
_cell.angle_beta   90.00
_cell.angle_gamma   90.00
#
_symmetry.space_group_name_H-M   'P 1'
#
loop_
_entity.id
_entity.type
_entity.pdbx_description
1 polymer ?
#
loop_
_entity_poly.entity_id
_entity_poly.type
_entity_poly.pdbx_seq_one_letter_code
_entity_poly.pdbx_strand_id
1 'polypeptide(L)' 'MTQQQLADAVGVKRSYIARVEKGETDVQLSSFLRIAMVLGIQLVPVLR' A
#
# COMPACT_ATOMS: atom_id res chain seq x y z
N MET A 1 -2.47 9.33 -8.36
CA MET A 1 -3.30 9.68 -7.19
C MET A 1 -2.44 10.32 -6.12
N THR A 2 -3.01 11.11 -5.23
CA THR A 2 -2.31 11.66 -4.06
C THR A 2 -2.29 10.65 -2.92
N GLN A 3 -1.43 10.87 -1.91
CA GLN A 3 -1.41 10.05 -0.69
C GLN A 3 -2.77 10.02 0.02
N GLN A 4 -3.52 11.13 -0.02
CA GLN A 4 -4.85 11.20 0.59
C GLN A 4 -5.83 10.31 -0.19
N GLN A 5 -5.86 10.42 -1.52
CA GLN A 5 -6.71 9.59 -2.37
C GLN A 5 -6.41 8.09 -2.20
N LEU A 6 -5.13 7.72 -2.10
CA LEU A 6 -4.73 6.33 -1.85
C LEU A 6 -5.18 5.87 -0.46
N ALA A 7 -4.99 6.70 0.56
CA ALA A 7 -5.39 6.40 1.93
C ALA A 7 -6.91 6.20 2.05
N ASP A 8 -7.68 7.05 1.40
CA ASP A 8 -9.15 6.96 1.35
C ASP A 8 -9.60 5.69 0.64
N ALA A 9 -8.97 5.35 -0.49
CA ALA A 9 -9.28 4.14 -1.25
C ALA A 9 -8.88 2.84 -0.53
N VAL A 10 -7.79 2.85 0.25
CA VAL A 10 -7.31 1.70 1.04
C VAL A 10 -8.02 1.59 2.39
N GLY A 11 -8.61 2.68 2.91
CA GLY A 11 -9.24 2.73 4.22
C GLY A 11 -8.24 2.89 5.38
N VAL A 12 -7.19 3.69 5.19
CA VAL A 12 -6.13 3.93 6.18
C VAL A 12 -5.87 5.43 6.36
N LYS A 13 -5.04 5.82 7.34
CA LYS A 13 -4.65 7.22 7.52
C LYS A 13 -3.66 7.64 6.43
N ARG A 14 -3.75 8.88 5.93
CA ARG A 14 -2.74 9.45 5.02
C ARG A 14 -1.32 9.35 5.58
N SER A 15 -1.15 9.57 6.88
CA SER A 15 0.16 9.44 7.54
C SER A 15 0.74 8.03 7.49
N TYR A 16 -0.11 6.99 7.40
CA TYR A 16 0.36 5.63 7.19
C TYR A 16 0.97 5.48 5.79
N ILE A 17 0.29 5.95 4.74
CA ILE A 17 0.83 5.95 3.37
C ILE A 17 2.16 6.72 3.30
N ALA A 18 2.24 7.90 3.92
CA ALA A 18 3.48 8.67 3.95
C ALA A 18 4.65 7.94 4.62
N ARG A 19 4.40 7.19 5.71
CA ARG A 19 5.43 6.38 6.38
C ARG A 19 5.85 5.18 5.54
N VAL A 20 4.89 4.54 4.85
CA VAL A 20 5.17 3.43 3.91
C VAL A 20 6.13 3.90 2.81
N GLU A 21 5.84 5.02 2.16
CA GLU A 21 6.66 5.56 1.06
C GLU A 21 8.07 5.97 1.50
N LYS A 22 8.23 6.40 2.76
CA LYS A 22 9.53 6.77 3.34
C LYS A 22 10.29 5.60 3.95
N GLY A 23 9.71 4.41 4.03
CA GLY A 23 10.30 3.27 4.75
C GLY A 23 10.32 3.43 6.28
N GLU A 24 9.50 4.33 6.84
CA GLU A 24 9.40 4.63 8.28
C GLU A 24 8.43 3.69 9.03
N THR A 25 7.97 2.63 8.37
CA THR A 25 7.13 1.59 8.97
C THR A 25 7.43 0.25 8.33
N ASP A 26 7.40 -0.81 9.13
CA ASP A 26 7.31 -2.16 8.60
C ASP A 26 5.88 -2.39 8.11
N VAL A 27 5.74 -2.86 6.87
CA VAL A 27 4.45 -3.00 6.19
C VAL A 27 4.03 -4.45 6.26
N GLN A 28 2.92 -4.71 6.95
CA GLN A 28 2.31 -6.03 6.92
C GLN A 28 1.94 -6.40 5.48
N LEU A 29 2.18 -7.66 5.10
CA LEU A 29 1.86 -8.17 3.77
C LEU A 29 0.40 -7.86 3.39
N SER A 30 -0.56 -8.02 4.30
CA SER A 30 -1.97 -7.74 4.03
C SER A 30 -2.26 -6.27 3.69
N SER A 31 -1.52 -5.32 4.27
CA SER A 31 -1.61 -3.89 3.95
C SER A 31 -0.97 -3.60 2.61
N PHE A 32 0.20 -4.20 2.34
CA PHE A 32 0.87 -4.10 1.05
C PHE A 32 -0.02 -4.61 -0.09
N LEU A 33 -0.65 -5.78 0.08
CA LEU A 33 -1.58 -6.35 -0.90
C LEU A 33 -2.78 -5.43 -1.18
N ARG A 34 -3.34 -4.80 -0.14
CA ARG A 34 -4.46 -3.84 -0.30
C ARG A 34 -4.03 -2.60 -1.08
N ILE A 35 -2.85 -2.05 -0.77
CA ILE A 35 -2.29 -0.93 -1.53
C ILE A 35 -2.09 -1.34 -2.98
N ALA A 36 -1.43 -2.47 -3.24
CA ALA A 36 -1.20 -2.98 -4.59
C ALA A 36 -2.50 -3.15 -5.39
N MET A 37 -3.55 -3.71 -4.77
CA MET A 37 -4.86 -3.88 -5.38
C MET A 37 -5.50 -2.54 -5.80
N VAL A 38 -5.50 -1.54 -4.93
CA VAL A 38 -6.01 -0.19 -5.24
C VAL A 38 -5.21 0.48 -6.35
N LEU A 39 -3.90 0.20 -6.42
CA LEU A 39 -3.03 0.68 -7.48
C LEU A 39 -3.15 -0.11 -8.80
N GLY A 40 -3.96 -1.19 -8.84
CA GLY A 40 -4.06 -2.07 -10.01
C GLY A 40 -2.81 -2.92 -10.27
N ILE A 41 -1.96 -3.09 -9.26
CA ILE A 41 -0.73 -3.90 -9.35
C ILE A 41 -1.08 -5.36 -9.06
N GLN A 42 -0.82 -6.23 -10.03
CA GLN A 42 -0.92 -7.68 -9.84
C GLN A 42 0.41 -8.23 -9.34
N LEU A 43 0.38 -8.89 -8.18
CA LEU A 43 1.53 -9.59 -7.65
C LEU A 43 1.50 -11.03 -8.14
N VAL A 44 2.56 -11.44 -8.84
CA VAL A 44 2.71 -12.79 -9.36
C VAL A 44 3.66 -13.56 -8.44
N PRO A 45 3.25 -14.69 -7.86
CA PRO A 45 4.16 -15.53 -7.11
C PRO A 45 5.26 -16.04 -8.04
N VAL A 46 6.51 -15.86 -7.63
CA VAL A 46 7.65 -16.47 -8.32
C VAL A 46 7.76 -17.89 -7.82
N LEU A 47 7.22 -18.85 -8.58
CA LEU A 47 7.50 -20.26 -8.37
C LEU A 47 8.95 -20.50 -8.84
N ARG A 48 9.81 -20.95 -7.92
CA ARG A 48 11.13 -21.50 -8.25
C ARG A 48 11.09 -23.01 -8.10
#